data_AF-A0A5C2SE74-F1
#
_entry.id   AF-A0A5C2SE74-F1
#
_cell.length_a   1.000
_cell.length_b   1.000
_cell.length_c   1.000
_cell.angle_alpha   90.00
_cell.angle_beta   90.00
_cell.angle_gamma   90.00
#
_symmetry.space_group_name_H-M   'P 1'
#
loop_
_entity.id
_entity.type
_entity.pdbx_description
1 polymer ?
#
loop_
_entity_poly.entity_id
_entity_poly.type
_entity_poly.pdbx_seq_one_letter_code
_entity_poly.pdbx_strand_id
1 'polypeptide(L)'
;MSAALQAVKQFRIRELAPKIKADPTLLNARPKILNPFLPHKNPESGRWAPPKYSLRRQADLVKQARASGMLHLLPPGPKLSLKELAAASASAPMSTSAPTTEAVEPVAESSKRWWSGEVEWEGEFKEKEVKGADVGNRLYAGKKRMFKGHKWERTLENRTWERKVLLKDMQSRIERFRTTYRRKTPSPVSPARPVAYSKLPF
;
A
#
# COMPACT_ATOMS: atom_id res chain seq x y z
N MET A 1 -24.40 -30.74 2.14
CA MET A 1 -23.11 -30.00 2.29
C MET A 1 -23.41 -28.51 2.25
N SER A 2 -22.83 -27.71 3.15
CA SER A 2 -23.02 -26.25 3.13
C SER A 2 -22.40 -25.64 1.86
N ALA A 3 -23.01 -24.60 1.30
CA ALA A 3 -22.50 -23.91 0.11
C ALA A 3 -21.07 -23.39 0.33
N ALA A 4 -20.75 -22.99 1.56
CA ALA A 4 -19.42 -22.56 1.98
C ALA A 4 -18.35 -23.66 1.79
N LEU A 5 -18.62 -24.90 2.21
CA LEU A 5 -17.70 -26.02 2.03
C LEU A 5 -17.51 -26.34 0.55
N GLN A 6 -18.60 -26.35 -0.23
CA GLN A 6 -18.56 -26.64 -1.65
C GLN A 6 -17.65 -25.67 -2.41
N ALA A 7 -17.66 -24.39 -2.05
CA ALA A 7 -16.81 -23.39 -2.70
C ALA A 7 -15.31 -23.64 -2.45
N VAL A 8 -14.91 -23.98 -1.22
CA VAL A 8 -13.51 -24.34 -0.91
C VAL A 8 -13.11 -25.63 -1.62
N LYS A 9 -14.02 -26.62 -1.66
CA LYS A 9 -13.83 -27.87 -2.42
C LYS A 9 -13.61 -27.60 -3.91
N GLN A 10 -14.47 -26.79 -4.53
CA GLN A 10 -14.35 -26.43 -5.94
C GLN A 10 -13.06 -25.67 -6.24
N PHE A 11 -12.65 -24.76 -5.36
CA PHE A 11 -11.37 -24.08 -5.45
C PHE A 11 -10.21 -25.09 -5.48
N ARG A 12 -10.15 -26.00 -4.49
CA ARG A 12 -9.11 -27.03 -4.42
C ARG A 12 -9.12 -27.94 -5.64
N ILE A 13 -10.28 -28.42 -6.08
CA ILE A 13 -10.38 -29.26 -7.28
C ILE A 13 -9.86 -28.52 -8.51
N ARG A 14 -10.23 -27.24 -8.70
CA ARG A 14 -9.81 -26.46 -9.87
C ARG A 14 -8.31 -26.20 -9.94
N GLU A 15 -7.66 -26.04 -8.79
CA GLU A 15 -6.21 -25.79 -8.73
C GLU A 15 -5.39 -27.08 -8.70
N LEU A 16 -5.87 -28.14 -8.04
CA LEU A 16 -5.12 -29.39 -7.84
C LEU A 16 -5.38 -30.44 -8.92
N ALA A 17 -6.62 -30.62 -9.38
CA ALA A 17 -6.95 -31.65 -10.38
C ALA A 17 -6.09 -31.58 -11.65
N PRO A 18 -5.88 -30.42 -12.30
CA PRO A 18 -5.09 -30.39 -13.52
C PRO A 18 -3.61 -30.71 -13.27
N LYS A 19 -3.09 -30.40 -12.08
CA LYS A 19 -1.69 -30.67 -11.70
C LYS A 19 -1.46 -32.14 -11.40
N ILE A 20 -2.35 -32.75 -10.64
CA ILE A 20 -2.34 -34.19 -10.36
C ILE A 20 -2.53 -34.99 -11.65
N LYS A 21 -3.39 -34.53 -12.56
CA LYS A 21 -3.58 -35.18 -13.87
C LYS A 21 -2.34 -35.10 -14.75
N ALA A 22 -1.58 -34.01 -14.68
CA ALA A 22 -0.32 -33.87 -15.40
C ALA A 22 0.76 -34.78 -14.79
N ASP A 23 0.92 -34.72 -13.47
CA ASP A 23 1.96 -35.45 -12.73
C ASP A 23 1.33 -36.26 -11.58
N PRO A 24 1.04 -37.56 -11.78
CA PRO A 24 0.36 -38.38 -10.77
C PRO A 24 1.22 -38.66 -9.52
N THR A 25 2.54 -38.48 -9.60
CA THR A 25 3.47 -38.59 -8.47
C THR A 25 3.21 -37.55 -7.38
N LEU A 26 2.57 -36.43 -7.73
CA LEU A 26 2.17 -35.36 -6.82
C LEU A 26 1.06 -35.76 -5.84
N LEU A 27 0.46 -36.94 -5.98
CA LEU A 27 -0.52 -37.47 -5.03
C LEU A 27 0.11 -37.91 -3.70
N ASN A 28 1.35 -38.40 -3.76
CA ASN A 28 2.07 -38.94 -2.59
C ASN A 28 3.05 -37.91 -1.99
N ALA A 29 3.46 -36.92 -2.78
CA ALA A 29 4.30 -35.80 -2.33
C ALA A 29 3.43 -34.60 -1.91
N ARG A 30 3.95 -33.70 -1.08
CA ARG A 30 3.35 -32.36 -0.90
C ARG A 30 3.57 -31.56 -2.19
N PRO A 31 2.56 -31.35 -3.05
CA PRO A 31 2.80 -30.74 -4.34
C PRO A 31 3.11 -29.26 -4.15
N LYS A 32 4.17 -28.80 -4.83
CA LYS A 32 4.53 -27.39 -4.91
C LYS A 32 3.77 -26.75 -6.07
N ILE A 33 2.89 -25.80 -5.75
CA ILE A 33 1.96 -25.23 -6.74
C ILE A 33 1.98 -23.71 -6.62
N LEU A 34 2.08 -23.02 -7.76
CA LEU A 34 1.98 -21.56 -7.83
C LEU A 34 0.72 -21.03 -7.14
N ASN A 35 0.91 -20.06 -6.24
CA ASN A 35 -0.17 -19.46 -5.49
C ASN A 35 -1.12 -18.66 -6.41
N PRO A 36 -2.40 -19.04 -6.53
CA PRO A 36 -3.36 -18.39 -7.43
C PRO A 36 -3.84 -17.02 -6.93
N PHE A 37 -3.52 -16.63 -5.69
CA PHE A 37 -3.87 -15.33 -5.09
C PHE A 37 -2.81 -14.25 -5.36
N LEU A 38 -1.61 -14.64 -5.80
CA LEU A 38 -0.51 -13.72 -6.05
C LEU A 38 -0.38 -13.41 -7.55
N PRO A 39 0.01 -12.17 -7.91
CA PRO A 39 0.48 -11.88 -9.25
C PRO A 39 1.82 -12.60 -9.47
N HIS A 40 2.05 -13.08 -10.69
CA HIS A 40 3.32 -13.73 -11.06
C HIS A 40 3.91 -13.08 -12.30
N LYS A 41 5.23 -13.07 -12.38
CA LYS A 41 5.97 -12.53 -13.53
C LYS A 41 6.22 -13.66 -14.52
N ASN A 42 5.80 -13.49 -15.77
CA ASN A 42 6.12 -14.46 -16.82
C ASN A 42 7.63 -14.34 -17.15
N PRO A 43 8.40 -15.45 -17.09
CA PRO A 43 9.84 -15.42 -17.36
C PRO A 43 10.20 -15.04 -18.80
N GLU A 44 9.37 -15.42 -19.78
CA GLU A 44 9.63 -15.18 -21.20
C GLU A 44 9.34 -13.72 -21.59
N SER A 45 8.17 -13.22 -21.21
CA SER A 45 7.72 -11.87 -21.60
C SER A 45 8.13 -10.78 -20.59
N GLY A 46 8.56 -11.15 -19.38
CA GLY A 46 8.88 -10.23 -18.29
C GLY A 46 7.68 -9.45 -17.73
N ARG A 47 6.47 -9.65 -18.24
CA ARG A 47 5.25 -8.97 -17.82
C ARG A 47 4.65 -9.63 -16.58
N TRP A 48 4.06 -8.81 -15.70
CA TRP A 48 3.31 -9.29 -14.54
C TRP A 48 1.90 -9.67 -14.97
N ALA A 49 1.52 -10.92 -14.76
CA ALA A 49 0.14 -11.36 -14.86
C ALA A 49 -0.59 -11.05 -13.53
N PRO A 50 -1.86 -10.60 -13.59
CA PRO A 50 -2.66 -10.44 -12.39
C PRO A 50 -2.91 -11.79 -11.71
N PRO A 51 -3.29 -11.80 -10.42
CA PRO A 51 -3.66 -13.03 -9.74
C PRO A 51 -4.87 -13.69 -10.43
N LYS A 52 -4.88 -15.02 -10.48
CA LYS A 52 -5.95 -15.83 -11.11
C LYS A 52 -7.32 -15.56 -10.49
N TYR A 53 -7.35 -15.28 -9.19
CA TYR A 53 -8.53 -14.83 -8.46
C TYR A 53 -8.38 -13.36 -8.08
N SER A 54 -9.37 -12.54 -8.44
CA SER A 54 -9.43 -11.13 -8.04
C SER A 54 -9.60 -10.97 -6.53
N LEU A 55 -9.20 -9.82 -5.98
CA LEU A 55 -9.27 -9.55 -4.53
C LEU A 55 -10.66 -9.74 -3.92
N ARG A 56 -11.72 -9.50 -4.71
CA ARG A 56 -13.11 -9.77 -4.30
C ARG A 56 -13.36 -11.27 -4.17
N ARG A 57 -13.02 -12.06 -5.20
CA ARG A 57 -13.19 -13.52 -5.18
C ARG A 57 -12.35 -14.17 -4.09
N GLN A 58 -11.16 -13.64 -3.83
CA GLN A 58 -10.34 -14.04 -2.68
C GLN A 58 -11.12 -13.81 -1.38
N ALA A 59 -11.64 -12.60 -1.14
CA ALA A 59 -12.41 -12.30 0.07
C ALA A 59 -13.66 -13.17 0.22
N ASP A 60 -14.38 -13.45 -0.87
CA ASP A 60 -15.57 -14.31 -0.85
C ASP A 60 -15.20 -15.76 -0.48
N LEU A 61 -14.12 -16.31 -1.05
CA LEU A 61 -13.59 -17.63 -0.69
C LEU A 61 -13.13 -17.69 0.76
N VAL A 62 -12.45 -16.65 1.24
CA VAL A 62 -12.02 -16.53 2.64
C VAL A 62 -13.21 -16.53 3.58
N LYS A 63 -14.25 -15.77 3.26
CA LYS A 63 -15.49 -15.71 4.03
C LYS A 63 -16.16 -17.09 4.13
N GLN A 64 -16.22 -17.81 3.02
CA GLN A 64 -16.75 -19.18 2.96
C GLN A 64 -15.86 -20.17 3.74
N ALA A 65 -14.54 -20.05 3.65
CA ALA A 65 -13.60 -20.88 4.39
C ALA A 65 -13.69 -20.66 5.91
N ARG A 66 -13.88 -19.41 6.35
CA ARG A 66 -14.14 -19.09 7.77
C ARG A 66 -15.45 -19.72 8.26
N ALA A 67 -16.52 -19.60 7.48
CA ALA A 67 -17.81 -20.19 7.81
C ALA A 67 -17.80 -21.73 7.87
N SER A 68 -16.86 -22.38 7.19
CA SER A 68 -16.71 -23.84 7.17
C SER A 68 -15.56 -24.37 8.02
N GLY A 69 -14.77 -23.50 8.67
CA GLY A 69 -13.60 -23.91 9.46
C GLY A 69 -12.42 -24.44 8.64
N MET A 70 -12.42 -24.25 7.32
CA MET A 70 -11.44 -24.82 6.38
C MET A 70 -10.41 -23.80 5.88
N LEU A 71 -10.13 -22.76 6.69
CA LEU A 71 -9.23 -21.67 6.30
C LEU A 71 -7.79 -22.15 6.06
N HIS A 72 -7.33 -23.16 6.80
CA HIS A 72 -6.01 -23.79 6.64
C HIS A 72 -5.77 -24.42 5.26
N LEU A 73 -6.82 -24.68 4.47
CA LEU A 73 -6.69 -25.23 3.12
C LEU A 73 -6.41 -24.18 2.05
N LEU A 74 -6.58 -22.88 2.33
CA LEU A 74 -6.37 -21.82 1.35
C LEU A 74 -4.90 -21.34 1.34
N PRO A 75 -4.41 -20.84 0.20
CA PRO A 75 -3.10 -20.19 0.14
C PRO A 75 -3.07 -18.87 0.92
N PRO A 76 -1.88 -18.44 1.40
CA PRO A 76 -1.68 -17.10 1.93
C PRO A 76 -1.88 -16.03 0.87
N GLY A 77 -2.33 -14.84 1.27
CA GLY A 77 -2.52 -13.75 0.31
C GLY A 77 -3.06 -12.44 0.92
N PRO A 78 -3.37 -11.44 0.08
CA PRO A 78 -3.78 -10.10 0.53
C PRO A 78 -4.99 -10.03 1.47
N LYS A 79 -5.83 -11.07 1.47
CA LYS A 79 -7.03 -11.19 2.32
C LYS A 79 -6.90 -12.24 3.42
N LEU A 80 -5.77 -12.97 3.46
CA LEU A 80 -5.44 -14.00 4.44
C LEU A 80 -4.02 -13.78 4.94
N SER A 81 -3.89 -13.28 6.16
CA SER A 81 -2.59 -13.15 6.81
C SER A 81 -2.00 -14.54 7.11
N LEU A 82 -0.67 -14.64 7.08
CA LEU A 82 0.09 -15.81 7.49
C LEU A 82 -0.22 -16.18 8.94
N LYS A 83 -0.43 -15.16 9.79
CA LYS A 83 -0.84 -15.35 11.19
C LYS A 83 -2.20 -16.02 11.32
N GLU A 84 -3.19 -15.58 10.54
CA GLU A 84 -4.52 -16.20 10.52
C GLU A 84 -4.47 -17.64 10.00
N LEU A 85 -3.67 -17.91 8.98
CA LEU A 85 -3.48 -19.26 8.45
C LEU A 85 -2.81 -20.17 9.46
N ALA A 86 -1.75 -19.72 10.13
CA ALA A 86 -1.08 -20.45 11.19
C ALA A 86 -2.05 -20.77 12.34
N ALA A 87 -2.82 -19.78 12.80
CA ALA A 87 -3.84 -19.98 13.83
C ALA A 87 -4.92 -20.99 13.39
N ALA A 88 -5.40 -20.89 12.15
CA ALA A 88 -6.40 -21.82 11.61
C ALA A 88 -5.85 -23.25 11.46
N SER A 89 -4.56 -23.39 11.12
CA SER A 89 -3.90 -24.70 11.05
C SER A 89 -3.72 -25.32 12.43
N ALA A 90 -3.43 -24.51 13.46
CA ALA A 90 -3.32 -24.97 14.84
C ALA A 90 -4.68 -25.34 15.45
N SER A 91 -5.76 -24.64 15.06
CA SER A 91 -7.11 -24.93 15.54
C SER A 91 -7.82 -26.07 14.79
N ALA A 92 -7.28 -26.50 13.64
CA ALA A 92 -7.87 -27.58 12.88
C ALA A 92 -7.73 -28.88 13.69
N PRO A 93 -8.82 -29.67 13.87
CA PRO A 93 -8.71 -30.95 14.52
C PRO A 93 -7.76 -31.82 13.69
N MET A 94 -6.57 -32.08 14.24
CA MET A 94 -5.60 -33.01 13.66
C MET A 94 -6.34 -34.29 13.30
N SER A 95 -6.52 -34.53 12.01
CA SER A 95 -7.04 -35.79 11.51
C SER A 95 -5.96 -36.84 11.72
N THR A 96 -5.92 -37.39 12.93
CA THR A 96 -5.49 -38.74 13.28
C THR A 96 -4.35 -39.31 12.45
N SER A 97 -3.11 -38.97 12.84
CA SER A 97 -1.95 -39.83 12.66
C SER A 97 -1.65 -40.56 13.97
N ALA A 98 -2.61 -41.37 14.44
CA ALA A 98 -2.37 -42.41 15.43
C ALA A 98 -2.45 -43.77 14.70
N PRO A 99 -1.42 -44.64 14.79
CA PRO A 99 -1.49 -45.97 14.24
C PRO A 99 -2.23 -46.85 15.23
N THR A 100 -3.54 -46.98 15.10
CA THR A 100 -4.32 -47.97 15.83
C THR A 100 -4.99 -48.90 14.82
N THR A 101 -4.40 -50.09 14.79
CA THR A 101 -4.91 -51.39 14.37
C THR A 101 -6.43 -51.51 14.19
N GLU A 102 -6.78 -52.03 13.02
CA GLU A 102 -7.93 -52.91 12.73
C GLU A 102 -9.33 -52.49 13.20
N ALA A 103 -10.11 -51.90 12.29
CA ALA A 103 -11.55 -52.13 12.19
C ALA A 103 -12.08 -51.74 10.80
N VAL A 104 -12.97 -52.57 10.28
CA VAL A 104 -13.53 -52.58 8.91
C VAL A 104 -14.62 -51.50 8.75
N GLU A 105 -14.43 -50.56 7.83
CA GLU A 105 -15.45 -49.63 7.29
C GLU A 105 -15.16 -49.36 5.78
N PRO A 106 -16.16 -49.04 4.93
CA PRO A 106 -16.22 -49.45 3.54
C PRO A 106 -15.37 -48.61 2.59
N VAL A 107 -15.01 -49.24 1.46
CA VAL A 107 -14.17 -48.78 0.33
C VAL A 107 -14.45 -47.34 -0.19
N ALA A 108 -15.60 -46.74 0.13
CA ALA A 108 -15.93 -45.34 -0.17
C ALA A 108 -15.06 -44.31 0.59
N GLU A 109 -14.51 -44.69 1.75
CA GLU A 109 -13.69 -43.82 2.62
C GLU A 109 -12.19 -43.82 2.26
N SER A 110 -11.76 -44.76 1.40
CA SER A 110 -10.38 -44.84 0.89
C SER A 110 -10.02 -43.66 -0.02
N SER A 111 -11.03 -43.04 -0.64
CA SER A 111 -10.94 -41.74 -1.30
C SER A 111 -10.93 -40.59 -0.29
N LYS A 112 -10.22 -40.78 0.83
CA LYS A 112 -9.78 -39.75 1.78
C LYS A 112 -9.42 -38.53 0.95
N ARG A 113 -10.29 -37.50 1.02
CA ARG A 113 -10.43 -36.43 0.03
C ARG A 113 -9.06 -36.00 -0.49
N TRP A 114 -8.64 -36.48 -1.66
CA TRP A 114 -7.31 -36.16 -2.22
C TRP A 114 -7.08 -34.63 -2.32
N TRP A 115 -8.17 -33.86 -2.40
CA TRP A 115 -8.16 -32.40 -2.43
C TRP A 115 -7.94 -31.73 -1.06
N SER A 116 -8.09 -32.44 0.06
CA SER A 116 -7.78 -31.96 1.42
C SER A 116 -6.34 -32.23 1.85
N GLY A 117 -5.51 -32.81 0.96
CA GLY A 117 -4.08 -32.97 1.22
C GLY A 117 -3.38 -31.63 1.47
N GLU A 118 -2.26 -31.69 2.19
CA GLU A 118 -1.37 -30.54 2.37
C GLU A 118 -0.74 -30.14 1.04
N VAL A 119 -0.70 -28.84 0.77
CA VAL A 119 -0.18 -28.27 -0.48
C VAL A 119 0.78 -27.16 -0.11
N GLU A 120 1.98 -27.20 -0.70
CA GLU A 120 2.96 -26.13 -0.56
C GLU A 120 2.71 -25.11 -1.66
N TRP A 121 2.20 -23.94 -1.28
CA TRP A 121 1.95 -22.87 -2.24
C TRP A 121 3.24 -22.11 -2.52
N GLU A 122 3.68 -22.14 -3.78
CA GLU A 122 4.83 -21.39 -4.26
C GLU A 122 4.49 -19.90 -4.39
N GLY A 123 5.40 -19.06 -3.90
CA GLY A 123 5.29 -17.61 -3.94
C GLY A 123 5.27 -16.99 -2.55
N GLU A 124 6.18 -16.04 -2.32
CA GLU A 124 6.25 -15.31 -1.06
C GLU A 124 5.18 -14.23 -1.01
N PHE A 125 4.18 -14.39 -0.14
CA PHE A 125 3.30 -13.29 0.23
C PHE A 125 3.97 -12.46 1.33
N LYS A 126 4.44 -11.26 0.97
CA LYS A 126 4.97 -10.29 1.95
C LYS A 126 3.83 -9.44 2.47
N GLU A 127 3.49 -9.65 3.74
CA GLU A 127 2.52 -8.80 4.44
C GLU A 127 3.02 -7.35 4.44
N LYS A 128 2.17 -6.44 3.97
CA LYS A 128 2.48 -5.01 4.00
C LYS A 128 2.30 -4.51 5.41
N GLU A 129 3.40 -4.08 6.03
CA GLU A 129 3.37 -3.40 7.32
C GLU A 129 2.61 -2.06 7.17
N VAL A 130 1.49 -1.95 7.88
CA VAL A 130 0.69 -0.72 7.92
C VAL A 130 1.11 0.08 9.14
N LYS A 131 1.94 1.11 8.92
CA LYS A 131 2.38 2.02 10.00
C LYS A 131 1.17 2.56 10.76
N GLY A 132 1.26 2.61 12.09
CA GLY A 132 0.19 3.10 12.96
C GLY A 132 -0.98 2.13 13.16
N ALA A 133 -0.88 0.88 12.70
CA ALA A 133 -1.89 -0.14 13.00
C ALA A 133 -1.97 -0.49 14.49
N ASP A 134 -0.83 -0.53 15.19
CA ASP A 134 -0.75 -0.92 16.60
C ASP A 134 -1.39 0.12 17.54
N VAL A 135 -1.22 1.40 17.20
CA VAL A 135 -1.74 2.55 17.98
C VAL A 135 -3.19 2.89 17.60
N GLY A 136 -3.75 2.22 16.57
CA GLY A 136 -5.07 2.51 16.03
C GLY A 136 -5.16 3.77 15.14
N ASN A 137 -4.11 4.61 15.11
CA ASN A 137 -4.04 5.78 14.23
C ASN A 137 -3.33 5.45 12.89
N ARG A 138 -4.05 4.80 11.97
CA ARG A 138 -3.53 4.45 10.63
C ARG A 138 -3.49 5.65 9.68
N LEU A 139 -4.38 6.61 9.87
CA LEU A 139 -4.48 7.77 8.98
C LEU A 139 -3.27 8.66 9.22
N TYR A 140 -2.51 8.92 8.16
CA TYR A 140 -1.31 9.76 8.16
C TYR A 140 -0.08 9.19 8.89
N ALA A 141 -0.18 8.00 9.49
CA ALA A 141 0.99 7.32 10.05
C ALA A 141 2.08 7.14 8.98
N GLY A 142 3.28 7.65 9.27
CA GLY A 142 4.41 7.62 8.35
C GLY A 142 4.45 8.75 7.30
N LYS A 143 3.51 9.71 7.29
CA LYS A 143 3.59 10.90 6.44
C LYS A 143 4.33 12.03 7.15
N LYS A 144 5.39 12.55 6.54
CA LYS A 144 6.16 13.71 7.05
C LYS A 144 5.34 15.00 7.09
N ARG A 145 4.41 15.18 6.14
CA ARG A 145 3.54 16.35 6.05
C ARG A 145 2.10 15.91 5.86
N MET A 146 1.25 16.19 6.84
CA MET A 146 -0.14 15.73 6.89
C MET A 146 -1.05 16.58 6.00
N PHE A 147 -0.83 17.90 6.00
CA PHE A 147 -1.62 18.87 5.25
C PHE A 147 -0.72 19.80 4.44
N LYS A 148 -1.20 20.24 3.28
CA LYS A 148 -0.44 21.15 2.40
C LYS A 148 -0.20 22.50 3.07
N GLY A 149 -1.15 22.96 3.87
CA GLY A 149 -1.26 24.33 4.36
C GLY A 149 -1.71 25.29 3.25
N HIS A 150 -2.31 26.40 3.65
CA HIS A 150 -2.68 27.47 2.73
C HIS A 150 -1.42 28.06 2.08
N LYS A 151 -1.57 28.74 0.93
CA LYS A 151 -0.41 29.34 0.24
C LYS A 151 0.33 30.32 1.15
N TRP A 152 -0.40 31.12 1.93
CA TRP A 152 0.19 32.10 2.83
C TRP A 152 1.01 31.45 3.95
N GLU A 153 0.53 30.38 4.58
CA GLU A 153 1.25 29.60 5.61
C GLU A 153 2.58 29.06 5.06
N ARG A 154 2.54 28.46 3.86
CA ARG A 154 3.73 27.92 3.19
C ARG A 154 4.76 28.98 2.83
N THR A 155 4.31 30.19 2.50
CA THR A 155 5.20 31.30 2.13
C THR A 155 5.52 32.24 3.29
N LEU A 156 4.95 32.00 4.48
CA LEU A 156 5.01 32.93 5.61
C LEU A 156 6.46 33.14 6.04
N GLU A 157 7.21 32.06 6.17
CA GLU A 157 8.61 32.08 6.58
C GLU A 157 9.51 32.86 5.61
N ASN A 158 9.35 32.63 4.30
CA ASN A 158 10.09 33.40 3.29
C ASN A 158 9.70 34.89 3.34
N ARG A 159 8.39 35.19 3.45
CA ARG A 159 7.90 36.58 3.52
C ARG A 159 8.38 37.30 4.78
N THR A 160 8.43 36.63 5.92
CA THR A 160 8.93 37.24 7.17
C THR A 160 10.43 37.46 7.09
N TRP A 161 11.18 36.54 6.47
CA TRP A 161 12.60 36.70 6.21
C TRP A 161 12.89 37.88 5.27
N GLU A 162 12.21 37.97 4.13
CA GLU A 162 12.33 39.09 3.19
C GLU A 162 12.02 40.43 3.88
N ARG A 163 10.93 40.48 4.65
CA ARG A 163 10.58 41.66 5.45
C ARG A 163 11.69 42.02 6.42
N LYS A 164 12.25 41.05 7.14
CA LYS A 164 13.34 41.28 8.10
C LYS A 164 14.59 41.82 7.40
N VAL A 165 14.97 41.26 6.25
CA VAL A 165 16.12 41.72 5.45
C VAL A 165 15.92 43.16 5.00
N LEU A 166 14.74 43.49 4.44
CA LEU A 166 14.44 44.86 4.03
C LEU A 166 14.51 45.81 5.22
N LEU A 167 13.91 45.47 6.36
CA LEU A 167 13.91 46.33 7.55
C LEU A 167 15.31 46.66 8.08
N LYS A 168 16.32 45.79 7.88
CA LYS A 168 17.70 46.07 8.29
C LYS A 168 18.24 47.37 7.68
N ASP A 169 18.04 47.56 6.38
CA ASP A 169 18.58 48.72 5.64
C ASP A 169 17.55 49.85 5.53
N MET A 170 16.52 49.85 6.38
CA MET A 170 15.45 50.85 6.31
C MET A 170 15.97 52.26 6.58
N GLN A 171 16.85 52.42 7.58
CA GLN A 171 17.40 53.73 7.94
C GLN A 171 18.20 54.35 6.78
N SER A 172 19.09 53.57 6.16
CA SER A 172 19.88 54.03 5.01
C SER A 172 19.01 54.38 3.81
N ARG A 173 17.90 53.66 3.60
CA ARG A 173 16.91 53.99 2.55
C ARG A 173 16.20 55.32 2.85
N ILE A 174 15.84 55.58 4.10
CA ILE A 174 15.24 56.85 4.53
C ILE A 174 16.23 58.01 4.30
N GLU A 175 17.49 57.84 4.68
CA GLU A 175 18.53 58.86 4.49
C GLU A 175 18.78 59.15 3.01
N ARG A 176 18.91 58.10 2.19
CA ARG A 176 19.07 58.23 0.73
C ARG A 176 17.88 58.94 0.09
N PHE A 177 16.66 58.62 0.54
CA PHE A 177 15.45 59.30 0.08
C PHE A 177 15.46 60.79 0.47
N ARG A 178 15.67 61.10 1.76
CA ARG A 178 15.71 62.47 2.28
C ARG A 178 16.76 63.32 1.56
N THR A 179 17.97 62.80 1.38
CA THR A 179 19.06 63.51 0.70
C THR A 179 18.75 63.76 -0.78
N THR A 180 18.19 62.78 -1.48
CA THR A 180 17.81 62.91 -2.89
C THR A 180 16.70 63.95 -3.07
N TYR A 181 15.63 63.87 -2.27
CA TYR A 181 14.52 64.82 -2.37
C TYR A 181 14.93 66.23 -1.95
N ARG A 182 15.68 66.38 -0.85
CA ARG A 182 16.26 67.67 -0.43
C ARG A 182 17.10 68.34 -1.52
N ARG A 183 17.80 67.57 -2.36
CA ARG A 183 18.60 68.10 -3.48
C ARG A 183 17.75 68.49 -4.69
N LYS A 184 16.65 67.77 -4.92
CA LYS A 184 15.77 67.93 -6.10
C LYS A 184 14.71 69.01 -5.91
N THR A 185 14.17 69.18 -4.70
CA THR A 185 13.24 70.27 -4.39
C THR A 185 14.03 71.54 -4.09
N PRO A 186 13.91 72.62 -4.89
CA PRO A 186 14.52 73.88 -4.52
C PRO A 186 13.91 74.37 -3.20
N SER A 187 14.71 74.99 -2.33
CA SER A 187 14.16 75.63 -1.14
C SER A 187 13.29 76.81 -1.59
N PRO A 188 12.18 77.11 -0.90
CA PRO A 188 11.30 78.22 -1.29
C PRO A 188 12.00 79.59 -1.24
N VAL A 189 13.11 79.69 -0.51
CA VAL A 189 13.93 80.91 -0.35
C VAL A 189 15.12 80.94 -1.32
N SER A 190 15.47 79.83 -1.97
CA SER A 190 16.59 79.82 -2.93
C SER A 190 16.17 80.46 -4.26
N PRO A 191 17.06 81.25 -4.90
CA PRO A 191 16.78 81.80 -6.22
C PRO A 191 16.53 80.68 -7.24
N ALA A 192 15.68 80.97 -8.24
CA ALA A 192 15.39 80.03 -9.31
C ALA A 192 16.70 79.59 -9.99
N ARG A 193 16.90 78.27 -10.16
CA ARG A 193 18.08 77.76 -10.85
C ARG A 193 18.00 78.17 -12.32
N PRO A 194 19.07 78.71 -12.92
CA PRO A 194 19.07 79.05 -14.34
C PRO A 194 18.89 77.77 -15.14
N VAL A 195 17.79 77.66 -15.89
CA VAL A 195 17.55 76.58 -16.83
C VAL A 195 18.08 77.00 -18.20
N ALA A 196 18.79 76.11 -18.88
CA ALA A 196 19.39 76.38 -20.20
C ALA A 196 18.39 76.79 -21.30
N TYR A 197 17.09 76.62 -21.05
CA TYR A 197 15.99 76.95 -21.95
C TYR A 197 15.33 78.31 -21.68
N SER A 198 15.90 79.19 -20.85
CA SER A 198 15.35 80.54 -20.61
C SER A 198 15.69 81.55 -21.72
N LYS A 199 15.84 81.12 -22.98
CA LYS A 199 15.82 82.03 -24.12
C LYS A 199 14.35 82.35 -24.38
N LEU A 200 13.87 83.46 -23.79
CA LEU A 200 12.62 84.06 -24.22
C LEU A 200 12.74 84.32 -25.73
N PRO A 201 11.80 83.84 -26.55
CA PRO A 201 11.76 84.24 -27.94
C PRO A 201 11.45 85.74 -27.95
N PHE A 202 12.42 86.54 -28.38
CA PHE A 202 12.16 87.91 -28.82
C PHE A 202 11.24 87.84 -30.05
#